data_AF-A0A0X1KLG8-F1
#
_entry.id   AF-A0A0X1KLG8-F1
#
_cell.length_a   1.000
_cell.length_b   1.000
_cell.length_c   1.000
_cell.angle_alpha   90.00
_cell.angle_beta   90.00
_cell.angle_gamma   90.00
#
_symmetry.space_group_name_H-M   'P 1'
#
loop_
_entity.id
_entity.type
_entity.pdbx_description
1 polymer ?
#
loop_
_entity_poly.entity_id
_entity_poly.type
_entity_poly.pdbx_seq_one_letter_code
_entity_poly.pdbx_strand_id
1 'polypeptide(L)'
;MRKGQSAVEYLLIIVAVLMVIGISVHYLRGTTKNVPYYNQLVLDPLIFKNATADYGDVKIEAHLVDNGDGTYKVEYKIQAVKAPVRKAQLALICLNKPPNVAGYQVITHEGPLEPINYWANYWTPVPEEYFPCEIRFYIWKD
;
A
#
# COMPACT_ATOMS: atom_id res chain seq x y z
N MET A 1 -42.99 -2.03 42.69
CA MET A 1 -41.80 -2.80 43.11
C MET A 1 -41.09 -3.28 41.86
N ARG A 2 -39.86 -2.83 41.62
CA ARG A 2 -39.04 -3.30 40.48
C ARG A 2 -38.78 -4.80 40.69
N LYS A 3 -39.23 -5.66 39.79
CA LYS A 3 -38.79 -7.07 39.75
C LYS A 3 -37.28 -7.04 39.60
N GLY A 4 -36.56 -7.44 40.65
CA GLY A 4 -35.11 -7.57 40.60
C GLY A 4 -34.74 -8.64 39.59
N GLN A 5 -33.85 -8.31 38.65
CA GLN A 5 -33.36 -9.27 37.69
C GLN A 5 -32.68 -10.43 38.42
N SER A 6 -33.01 -11.65 38.05
CA SER A 6 -32.44 -12.85 38.67
C SER A 6 -30.98 -13.01 38.27
N ALA A 7 -30.14 -13.62 39.11
CA ALA A 7 -28.72 -13.88 38.81
C ALA A 7 -28.53 -14.62 37.47
N VAL A 8 -29.50 -15.43 37.06
CA VAL A 8 -29.53 -16.12 35.75
C VAL A 8 -29.72 -15.14 34.59
N GLU A 9 -30.56 -14.12 34.74
CA GLU A 9 -30.75 -13.09 33.71
C GLU A 9 -29.50 -12.24 33.53
N TYR A 10 -28.80 -11.90 34.63
CA TYR A 10 -27.50 -11.23 34.55
C TYR A 10 -26.46 -12.09 33.83
N LEU A 11 -26.40 -13.39 34.13
CA LEU A 11 -25.50 -14.32 33.46
C LEU A 11 -25.78 -14.38 31.95
N LEU A 12 -27.07 -14.47 31.56
CA LEU A 12 -27.48 -14.50 30.15
C LEU A 12 -27.16 -13.18 29.42
N ILE A 13 -27.37 -12.02 30.08
CA ILE A 13 -27.01 -10.71 29.52
C ILE A 13 -25.49 -10.62 29.32
N ILE A 14 -24.69 -11.05 30.31
CA ILE A 14 -23.22 -11.04 30.21
C ILE A 14 -22.75 -11.90 29.05
N VAL A 15 -23.29 -13.12 28.91
CA VAL A 15 -22.92 -14.04 27.81
C VAL A 15 -23.32 -13.45 26.44
N ALA A 16 -24.50 -12.86 26.33
CA ALA A 16 -24.94 -12.20 25.11
C ALA A 16 -24.03 -11.02 24.74
N VAL A 17 -23.65 -10.19 25.72
CA VAL A 17 -22.74 -9.07 25.51
C VAL A 17 -21.35 -9.55 25.06
N LEU A 18 -20.81 -10.60 25.70
CA LEU A 18 -19.53 -11.18 25.30
C LEU A 18 -19.57 -11.78 23.89
N MET A 19 -20.67 -12.42 23.49
CA MET A 19 -20.83 -12.90 22.11
C MET A 19 -20.85 -11.74 21.10
N VAL A 20 -21.59 -10.67 21.38
CA VAL A 20 -21.62 -9.49 20.50
C VAL A 20 -20.24 -8.84 20.38
N ILE A 21 -19.51 -8.70 21.49
CA ILE A 21 -18.12 -8.21 21.47
C ILE A 21 -17.24 -9.14 20.65
N GLY A 22 -17.33 -10.46 20.85
CA GLY A 22 -16.55 -11.45 20.11
C GLY A 22 -16.77 -11.40 18.61
N ILE A 23 -18.04 -11.35 18.17
CA ILE A 23 -18.41 -11.22 16.75
C ILE A 23 -17.88 -9.89 16.19
N SER A 24 -18.02 -8.80 16.93
CA SER A 24 -17.55 -7.48 16.51
C SER A 24 -16.03 -7.45 16.32
N VAL A 25 -15.27 -8.02 17.26
CA VAL A 25 -13.80 -8.11 17.17
C VAL A 25 -13.38 -9.00 16.01
N HIS A 26 -14.05 -10.14 15.81
CA HIS A 26 -13.76 -11.03 14.69
C HIS A 26 -14.02 -10.34 13.34
N TYR A 27 -15.16 -9.66 13.22
CA TYR A 27 -15.51 -8.89 12.03
C TYR A 27 -14.48 -7.79 11.76
N LEU A 28 -14.13 -6.99 12.78
CA LEU A 28 -13.13 -5.93 12.64
C LEU A 28 -11.77 -6.48 12.19
N ARG A 29 -11.28 -7.58 12.77
CA ARG A 29 -10.04 -8.26 12.35
C ARG A 29 -10.10 -8.76 10.90
N GLY A 30 -11.26 -9.24 10.45
CA GLY A 30 -11.46 -9.63 9.06
C GLY A 30 -11.40 -8.43 8.12
N THR A 31 -12.04 -7.32 8.49
CA THR A 31 -12.06 -6.10 7.67
C THR A 31 -10.70 -5.42 7.55
N THR A 32 -9.88 -5.43 8.60
CA THR A 32 -8.54 -4.81 8.57
C THR A 32 -7.59 -5.47 7.56
N LYS A 33 -7.76 -6.77 7.27
CA LYS A 33 -6.97 -7.47 6.24
C LYS A 33 -7.27 -7.01 4.81
N ASN A 34 -8.40 -6.34 4.58
CA ASN A 34 -8.82 -5.89 3.25
C ASN A 34 -8.58 -4.40 3.02
N VAL A 35 -8.13 -3.65 4.03
CA VAL A 35 -7.77 -2.25 3.89
C VAL A 35 -6.29 -2.15 3.49
N PRO A 36 -5.95 -1.58 2.33
CA PRO A 36 -4.56 -1.38 1.96
C PRO A 36 -3.93 -0.26 2.79
N TYR A 37 -2.64 -0.42 3.07
CA TYR A 37 -1.77 0.71 3.37
C TYR A 37 -1.60 1.54 2.10
N TYR A 38 -1.90 2.83 2.17
CA TYR A 38 -1.71 3.79 1.09
C TYR A 38 -0.59 4.77 1.44
N ASN A 39 0.30 5.01 0.48
CA ASN A 39 1.16 6.20 0.51
C ASN A 39 1.70 6.50 -0.91
N GLN A 40 2.51 7.55 -1.03
CA GLN A 40 3.09 8.03 -2.26
C GLN A 40 4.55 8.42 -2.08
N LEU A 41 5.37 8.21 -3.12
CA LEU A 41 6.72 8.74 -3.24
C LEU A 41 6.74 9.78 -4.35
N VAL A 42 7.28 10.97 -4.06
CA VAL A 42 7.45 12.03 -5.05
C VAL A 42 8.87 11.94 -5.61
N LEU A 43 8.98 12.03 -6.93
CA LEU A 43 10.23 12.06 -7.67
C LEU A 43 10.26 13.33 -8.53
N ASP A 44 11.42 13.98 -8.53
CA ASP A 44 11.68 15.19 -9.29
C ASP A 44 13.17 15.24 -9.67
N PRO A 45 13.54 15.40 -10.95
CA PRO A 45 14.93 15.43 -11.39
C PRO A 45 15.78 16.50 -10.72
N LEU A 46 15.18 17.61 -10.28
CA LEU A 46 15.87 18.74 -9.68
C LEU A 46 15.97 18.61 -8.15
N ILE A 47 14.96 18.01 -7.51
CA ILE A 47 14.83 18.03 -6.04
C ILE A 47 14.92 16.64 -5.42
N PHE A 48 14.18 15.67 -5.96
CA PHE A 48 13.99 14.34 -5.36
C PHE A 48 14.28 13.24 -6.39
N LYS A 49 15.57 13.04 -6.70
CA LYS A 49 15.98 11.96 -7.62
C LYS A 49 15.71 10.57 -7.06
N ASN A 50 15.77 10.43 -5.73
CA ASN A 50 15.59 9.17 -5.02
C ASN A 50 14.62 9.40 -3.86
N ALA A 51 13.72 8.45 -3.63
CA ALA A 51 12.76 8.51 -2.54
C ALA A 51 12.55 7.12 -1.93
N THR A 52 12.40 7.06 -0.61
CA THR A 52 12.24 5.80 0.14
C THR A 52 11.13 5.95 1.17
N ALA A 53 10.27 4.93 1.25
CA ALA A 53 9.30 4.77 2.32
C ALA A 53 9.53 3.44 3.04
N ASP A 54 9.70 3.49 4.37
CA ASP A 54 9.93 2.32 5.22
C ASP A 54 8.83 2.23 6.28
N TYR A 55 8.14 1.10 6.32
CA TYR A 55 7.05 0.80 7.26
C TYR A 55 7.39 -0.37 8.19
N GLY A 56 8.67 -0.69 8.35
CA GLY A 56 9.17 -1.77 9.18
C GLY A 56 9.03 -3.15 8.56
N ASP A 57 7.84 -3.51 8.08
CA ASP A 57 7.60 -4.81 7.43
C ASP A 57 7.68 -4.73 5.91
N VAL A 58 7.56 -3.52 5.35
CA VAL A 58 7.63 -3.27 3.92
C VAL A 58 8.45 -2.02 3.68
N LYS A 59 9.36 -2.09 2.70
CA LYS A 59 10.16 -0.96 2.25
C LYS A 59 9.97 -0.74 0.76
N ILE A 60 9.85 0.51 0.35
CA ILE A 60 9.67 0.90 -1.05
C ILE A 60 10.72 1.93 -1.37
N GLU A 61 11.47 1.67 -2.43
CA GLU A 61 12.53 2.56 -2.91
C GLU A 61 12.17 2.94 -4.34
N ALA A 62 12.37 4.20 -4.69
CA ALA A 62 12.19 4.68 -6.04
C ALA A 62 13.31 5.64 -6.41
N HIS A 63 13.73 5.61 -7.66
CA HIS A 63 14.79 6.49 -8.15
C HIS A 63 14.64 6.80 -9.64
N LEU A 64 15.23 7.94 -10.02
CA LEU A 64 15.29 8.42 -11.39
C LEU A 64 16.64 8.08 -12.00
N VAL A 65 16.61 7.48 -13.19
CA VAL A 65 17.79 7.25 -14.02
C VAL A 65 17.72 8.23 -15.20
N ASP A 66 18.70 9.11 -15.30
CA ASP A 66 18.83 10.07 -16.41
C ASP A 66 19.31 9.35 -17.67
N ASN A 67 18.58 9.50 -18.78
CA ASN A 67 18.97 8.92 -20.07
C ASN A 67 19.91 9.83 -20.88
N GLY A 68 20.14 11.07 -20.45
CA GLY A 68 20.99 12.05 -21.14
C GLY A 68 20.35 12.71 -22.37
N ASP A 69 19.05 12.47 -22.60
CA ASP A 69 18.27 12.98 -23.74
C ASP A 69 17.11 13.91 -23.30
N GLY A 70 17.13 14.36 -22.05
CA GLY A 70 16.03 15.13 -21.44
C GLY A 70 14.87 14.26 -20.93
N THR A 71 15.05 12.93 -20.89
CA THR A 71 14.10 12.00 -20.29
C THR A 71 14.70 11.24 -19.12
N TYR A 72 13.83 10.83 -18.20
CA TYR A 72 14.16 10.07 -17.00
C TYR A 72 13.39 8.77 -16.95
N LYS A 73 14.08 7.66 -16.67
CA LYS A 73 13.44 6.38 -16.36
C LYS A 73 13.13 6.33 -14.86
N VAL A 74 11.92 5.88 -14.53
CA VAL A 74 11.47 5.73 -13.14
C VAL A 74 11.60 4.26 -12.73
N GLU A 75 12.51 3.99 -11.79
CA GLU A 75 12.70 2.66 -11.23
C GLU A 75 12.16 2.59 -9.82
N TYR A 76 11.53 1.47 -9.46
CA TYR A 76 11.04 1.25 -8.11
C TYR A 76 11.23 -0.19 -7.64
N LYS A 77 11.24 -0.35 -6.33
CA LYS A 77 11.47 -1.62 -5.67
C LYS A 77 10.57 -1.72 -4.45
N ILE A 78 9.94 -2.87 -4.28
CA ILE A 78 9.13 -3.20 -3.11
C ILE A 78 9.78 -4.38 -2.42
N GLN A 79 10.02 -4.24 -1.12
CA GLN A 79 10.67 -5.25 -0.30
C GLN A 79 9.74 -5.64 0.83
N ALA A 80 9.36 -6.91 0.89
CA ALA A 80 8.79 -7.50 2.11
C ALA A 80 9.95 -7.79 3.08
N VAL A 81 10.03 -7.05 4.19
CA VAL A 81 11.16 -7.07 5.13
C VAL A 81 10.94 -8.06 6.27
N LYS A 82 9.74 -8.07 6.86
CA LYS A 82 9.43 -8.88 8.06
C LYS A 82 8.27 -9.84 7.87
N ALA A 83 7.29 -9.46 7.06
CA ALA A 83 6.07 -10.22 6.85
C ALA A 83 5.71 -10.22 5.36
N PRO A 84 5.01 -11.25 4.87
CA PRO A 84 4.65 -11.31 3.47
C PRO A 84 3.66 -10.21 3.09
N VAL A 85 3.76 -9.73 1.84
CA VAL A 85 2.79 -8.81 1.25
C VAL A 85 1.86 -9.62 0.36
N ARG A 86 0.58 -9.68 0.71
CA ARG A 86 -0.44 -10.46 -0.02
C ARG A 86 -0.78 -9.87 -1.38
N LYS A 87 -0.79 -8.54 -1.49
CA LYS A 87 -1.09 -7.79 -2.71
C LYS A 87 -0.43 -6.43 -2.69
N ALA A 88 0.07 -5.98 -3.83
CA ALA A 88 0.53 -4.62 -4.03
C ALA A 88 -0.03 -4.07 -5.35
N GLN A 89 -0.47 -2.81 -5.34
CA GLN A 89 -0.89 -2.09 -6.53
C GLN A 89 -0.14 -0.78 -6.63
N LEU A 90 0.40 -0.48 -7.81
CA LEU A 90 1.21 0.72 -8.03
C LEU A 90 0.78 1.46 -9.29
N ALA A 91 0.86 2.78 -9.23
CA ALA A 91 0.62 3.65 -10.37
C ALA A 91 1.64 4.79 -10.38
N LEU A 92 2.19 5.08 -11.57
CA LEU A 92 2.97 6.27 -11.82
C LEU A 92 2.05 7.40 -12.31
N ILE A 93 2.12 8.55 -11.66
CA ILE A 93 1.32 9.73 -11.98
C ILE A 93 2.27 10.91 -12.12
N CYS A 94 2.32 11.52 -13.30
CA CYS A 94 3.15 12.68 -13.58
C CYS A 94 2.28 13.88 -13.94
N LEU A 95 2.84 15.10 -13.91
CA LEU A 95 2.14 16.29 -14.39
C LEU A 95 1.67 16.08 -15.83
N ASN A 96 0.53 16.66 -16.20
CA ASN A 96 -0.01 16.71 -17.56
C ASN A 96 -0.10 15.38 -18.34
N LYS A 97 0.09 14.24 -17.67
CA LYS A 97 0.02 12.89 -18.24
C LYS A 97 0.83 12.74 -19.55
N PRO A 98 2.16 12.53 -19.47
CA PRO A 98 3.00 12.31 -20.66
C PRO A 98 2.43 11.24 -21.61
N PRO A 99 2.47 11.47 -22.93
CA PRO A 99 2.04 10.47 -23.90
C PRO A 99 2.97 9.25 -23.86
N ASN A 100 2.41 8.07 -24.14
CA ASN A 100 3.13 6.81 -24.34
C ASN A 100 3.90 6.21 -23.16
N VAL A 101 3.74 6.70 -21.92
CA VAL A 101 4.38 6.11 -20.74
C VAL A 101 3.70 4.78 -20.33
N ALA A 102 4.42 3.67 -20.45
CA ALA A 102 4.03 2.37 -19.90
C ALA A 102 4.12 2.44 -18.36
N GLY A 103 2.98 2.58 -17.71
CA GLY A 103 2.91 2.77 -16.25
C GLY A 103 1.62 3.40 -15.72
N TYR A 104 0.77 3.92 -16.62
CA TYR A 104 -0.58 4.37 -16.24
C TYR A 104 -1.56 3.25 -15.92
N GLN A 105 -1.29 2.04 -16.39
CA GLN A 105 -2.03 0.88 -15.94
C GLN A 105 -1.51 0.49 -14.56
N VAL A 106 -2.43 0.28 -13.62
CA VAL A 106 -2.09 -0.13 -12.27
C VAL A 106 -1.33 -1.46 -12.35
N ILE A 107 -0.05 -1.43 -11.97
CA ILE A 107 0.73 -2.65 -11.86
C ILE A 107 0.22 -3.37 -10.62
N THR A 108 -0.49 -4.46 -10.83
CA THR A 108 -1.02 -5.30 -9.75
C THR A 108 -0.13 -6.52 -9.60
N HIS A 109 0.40 -6.70 -8.41
CA HIS A 109 1.03 -7.95 -8.00
C HIS A 109 0.03 -8.78 -7.20
N GLU A 110 -0.23 -10.01 -7.66
CA GLU A 110 -1.09 -10.98 -7.00
C GLU A 110 -0.25 -12.13 -6.45
N GLY A 111 -0.46 -12.47 -5.18
CA GLY A 111 0.24 -13.55 -4.49
C GLY A 111 1.09 -13.03 -3.33
N PRO A 112 1.41 -13.91 -2.35
CA PRO A 112 2.26 -13.53 -1.23
C PRO A 112 3.68 -13.28 -1.72
N LEU A 113 4.15 -12.05 -1.59
CA LEU A 113 5.57 -11.73 -1.58
C LEU A 113 6.11 -12.19 -0.22
N GLU A 114 6.66 -13.40 -0.14
CA GLU A 114 7.53 -13.82 0.97
C GLU A 114 8.72 -12.86 1.10
N PRO A 115 9.50 -12.85 2.21
CA PRO A 115 10.63 -11.92 2.38
C PRO A 115 11.67 -12.06 1.25
N ILE A 116 11.41 -11.35 0.17
CA ILE A 116 12.07 -11.32 -1.13
C ILE A 116 11.96 -9.90 -1.67
N ASN A 117 13.02 -9.49 -2.35
CA ASN A 117 13.11 -8.22 -3.05
C ASN A 117 12.36 -8.31 -4.39
N TYR A 118 11.22 -7.63 -4.51
CA TYR A 118 10.54 -7.47 -5.80
C TYR A 118 11.02 -6.18 -6.47
N TRP A 119 11.59 -6.31 -7.67
CA TRP A 119 11.98 -5.19 -8.51
C TRP A 119 11.01 -5.08 -9.68
N ALA A 120 10.50 -3.88 -9.92
CA ALA A 120 9.72 -3.60 -11.11
C ALA A 120 10.10 -2.22 -11.66
N ASN A 121 10.21 -2.15 -12.98
CA ASN A 121 10.67 -0.95 -13.68
C ASN A 121 9.50 -0.38 -14.47
N TYR A 122 9.29 0.94 -14.40
CA TYR A 122 8.54 1.62 -15.45
C TYR A 122 9.48 1.78 -16.64
N TRP A 123 9.24 0.98 -17.68
CA TRP A 123 10.17 0.85 -18.80
C TRP A 123 10.17 2.08 -19.72
N THR A 124 9.13 2.91 -19.68
CA THR A 124 9.05 4.07 -20.56
C THR A 124 9.69 5.31 -19.91
N PRO A 125 10.65 5.94 -20.61
CA PRO A 125 11.18 7.24 -20.20
C PRO A 125 10.11 8.33 -20.12
N VAL A 126 10.22 9.18 -19.11
CA VAL A 126 9.36 10.34 -18.89
C VAL A 126 10.15 11.61 -19.21
N PRO A 127 9.67 12.49 -20.10
CA PRO A 127 10.36 13.76 -20.35
C PRO A 127 10.36 14.66 -19.11
N GLU A 128 11.44 15.43 -18.92
CA GLU A 128 11.67 16.28 -17.73
C GLU A 128 10.49 17.24 -17.44
N GLU A 129 9.86 17.78 -18.48
CA GLU A 129 8.72 18.73 -18.40
C GLU A 129 7.46 18.17 -17.71
N TYR A 130 7.36 16.84 -17.56
CA TYR A 130 6.23 16.18 -16.91
C TYR A 130 6.48 15.88 -15.42
N PHE A 131 7.66 16.21 -14.89
CA PHE A 131 7.95 16.11 -13.47
C PHE A 131 7.41 17.33 -12.70
N PRO A 132 7.05 17.19 -11.41
CA PRO A 132 7.24 16.02 -10.56
C PRO A 132 6.29 14.85 -10.89
N CYS A 133 6.77 13.64 -10.61
CA CYS A 133 5.98 12.42 -10.68
C CYS A 133 5.78 11.82 -9.28
N GLU A 134 4.64 11.16 -9.08
CA GLU A 134 4.27 10.43 -7.88
C GLU A 134 4.16 8.94 -8.21
N ILE A 135 4.75 8.10 -7.37
CA ILE A 135 4.46 6.68 -7.34
C ILE A 135 3.49 6.45 -6.20
N ARG A 136 2.23 6.17 -6.54
CA ARG A 136 1.20 5.79 -5.56
C ARG A 136 1.17 4.29 -5.40
N PHE A 137 1.10 3.83 -4.16
CA PHE A 137 1.04 2.40 -3.87
C PHE A 137 -0.03 2.07 -2.83
N TYR A 138 -0.65 0.91 -3.02
CA TYR A 138 -1.61 0.29 -2.13
C TYR A 138 -1.11 -1.10 -1.78
N ILE A 139 -0.92 -1.38 -0.50
CA ILE A 139 -0.29 -2.62 -0.01
C ILE A 139 -1.21 -3.32 0.98
N TRP A 140 -1.55 -4.57 0.71
CA TRP A 140 -2.29 -5.43 1.62
C TRP A 140 -1.31 -6.38 2.31
N LYS A 141 -1.18 -6.25 3.62
CA LYS A 141 -0.44 -7.17 4.49
C LYS A 141 -1.36 -8.31 4.98
N ASP A 142 -0.78 -9.43 5.39
CA ASP A 142 -1.52 -10.54 6.02
C ASP A 142 -1.85 -10.34 7.51
#